data_AF-A0A2N2V2G6-F1
#
_entry.id   AF-A0A2N2V2G6-F1
#
_cell.length_a   1.000
_cell.length_b   1.000
_cell.length_c   1.000
_cell.angle_alpha   90.00
_cell.angle_beta   90.00
_cell.angle_gamma   90.00
#
_symmetry.space_group_name_H-M   'P 1'
#
loop_
_entity.id
_entity.type
_entity.pdbx_description
1 polymer ?
#
loop_
_entity_poly.entity_id
_entity_poly.type
_entity_poly.pdbx_seq_one_letter_code
_entity_poly.pdbx_strand_id
1 'polypeptide(L)'
;MGSQLTQFGYALSEDRAAQRQLDDAAVLLVALTCALQDYYHDAFDAALIDLLRVTKGDLSALGQVRRYVAEELSHPHDPQWKVSATEYERRKRQILQALRAQTCEAVTISMSHNQAPG
;
A
#
# COMPACT_ATOMS: atom_id res chain seq x y z
N MET A 1 -11.96 21.49 34.48
CA MET A 1 -10.74 21.50 33.65
C MET A 1 -10.29 20.06 33.46
N GLY A 2 -10.53 19.47 32.29
CA GLY A 2 -10.18 18.08 32.01
C GLY A 2 -10.86 17.63 30.73
N SER A 3 -10.22 17.85 29.59
CA SER A 3 -10.65 17.31 28.28
C SER A 3 -9.64 17.58 27.15
N GLN A 4 -8.34 17.64 27.43
CA GLN A 4 -7.32 17.72 26.36
C GLN A 4 -6.41 16.49 26.32
N LEU A 5 -6.04 15.91 27.47
CA LEU A 5 -5.14 14.75 27.52
C LEU A 5 -5.73 13.47 26.90
N THR A 6 -7.04 13.26 26.99
CA THR A 6 -7.70 12.11 26.36
C THR A 6 -7.68 12.23 24.85
N GLN A 7 -7.97 13.41 24.28
CA GLN A 7 -8.03 13.63 22.84
C GLN A 7 -6.67 13.40 22.14
N PHE A 8 -5.55 13.81 22.76
CA PHE A 8 -4.21 13.52 22.26
C PHE A 8 -3.85 12.03 22.38
N GLY A 9 -4.28 11.35 23.45
CA GLY A 9 -4.05 9.91 23.61
C GLY A 9 -4.82 9.04 22.61
N TYR A 10 -6.03 9.45 22.23
CA TYR A 10 -6.82 8.79 21.19
C TYR A 10 -6.22 9.00 19.80
N ALA A 11 -5.89 10.24 19.43
CA ALA A 11 -5.28 10.55 18.14
C ALA A 11 -3.95 9.80 17.91
N LEU A 12 -3.08 9.71 18.94
CA LEU A 12 -1.83 8.95 18.87
C LEU A 12 -2.04 7.43 18.79
N SER A 13 -3.15 6.92 19.34
CA SER A 13 -3.47 5.48 19.29
C SER A 13 -4.07 5.10 17.94
N GLU A 14 -4.92 5.97 17.36
CA GLU A 14 -5.49 5.79 16.03
C GLU A 14 -4.40 5.90 14.95
N ASP A 15 -3.48 6.84 15.07
CA ASP A 15 -2.32 7.00 14.18
C ASP A 15 -1.42 5.75 14.17
N ARG A 16 -1.13 5.19 15.36
CA ARG A 16 -0.39 3.92 15.48
C ARG A 16 -1.15 2.72 14.94
N ALA A 17 -2.48 2.67 15.10
CA ALA A 17 -3.30 1.59 14.58
C ALA A 17 -3.38 1.63 13.04
N ALA A 18 -3.53 2.82 12.47
CA ALA A 18 -3.52 3.04 11.02
C ALA A 18 -2.17 2.66 10.40
N GLN A 19 -1.06 3.08 11.02
CA GLN A 19 0.28 2.69 10.56
C GLN A 19 0.47 1.17 10.56
N ARG A 20 0.04 0.48 11.62
CA ARG A 20 0.13 -0.99 11.69
C ARG A 20 -0.69 -1.67 10.58
N GLN A 21 -1.88 -1.18 10.29
CA GLN A 21 -2.70 -1.72 9.20
C GLN A 21 -2.03 -1.55 7.84
N LEU A 22 -1.36 -0.42 7.62
CA LEU A 22 -0.60 -0.15 6.40
C LEU A 22 0.61 -1.08 6.28
N ASP A 23 1.38 -1.24 7.37
CA ASP A 23 2.54 -2.13 7.42
C ASP A 23 2.10 -3.59 7.16
N ASP A 24 1.06 -4.07 7.84
CA ASP A 24 0.52 -5.43 7.69
C ASP A 24 0.02 -5.68 6.26
N ALA A 25 -0.69 -4.71 5.65
CA ALA A 25 -1.16 -4.83 4.28
C ALA A 25 -0.01 -4.88 3.26
N ALA A 26 1.03 -4.06 3.46
CA ALA A 26 2.20 -4.05 2.59
C ALA A 26 3.03 -5.34 2.72
N VAL A 27 3.25 -5.82 3.95
CA VAL A 27 3.92 -7.09 4.24
C VAL A 27 3.15 -8.26 3.62
N LEU A 28 1.83 -8.30 3.82
CA LEU A 28 0.98 -9.33 3.24
C LEU A 28 1.10 -9.33 1.72
N LEU A 29 0.99 -8.18 1.05
CA LEU A 29 1.06 -8.11 -0.41
C LEU A 29 2.42 -8.59 -0.95
N VAL A 30 3.53 -8.22 -0.30
CA VAL A 30 4.87 -8.71 -0.66
C VAL A 30 4.96 -10.22 -0.47
N ALA A 31 4.49 -10.75 0.66
CA ALA A 31 4.48 -12.19 0.92
C ALA A 31 3.63 -12.95 -0.11
N LEU A 32 2.47 -12.43 -0.49
CA LEU A 32 1.63 -13.01 -1.55
C LEU A 32 2.30 -12.93 -2.92
N THR A 33 3.14 -11.93 -3.15
CA THR A 33 3.91 -11.78 -4.39
C THR A 33 5.02 -12.82 -4.52
N CYS A 34 5.70 -13.16 -3.42
CA CYS A 34 6.87 -14.04 -3.43
C CYS A 34 6.54 -15.51 -3.04
N ALA A 35 5.58 -15.75 -2.14
CA ALA A 35 5.41 -17.05 -1.49
C ALA A 35 4.19 -17.86 -1.97
N LEU A 36 3.21 -17.23 -2.62
CA LEU A 36 2.03 -17.91 -3.12
C LEU A 36 2.24 -18.52 -4.51
N GLN A 37 1.74 -19.75 -4.67
CA GLN A 37 1.63 -20.39 -5.98
C GLN A 37 0.76 -19.57 -6.94
N ASP A 38 0.95 -19.81 -8.22
CA ASP A 38 0.31 -19.08 -9.32
C ASP A 38 -1.23 -19.13 -9.27
N TYR A 39 -1.82 -20.20 -8.69
CA TYR A 39 -3.27 -20.36 -8.61
C TYR A 39 -3.97 -19.45 -7.58
N TYR A 40 -3.22 -18.77 -6.71
CA TYR A 40 -3.79 -17.87 -5.70
C TYR A 40 -3.90 -16.42 -6.18
N HIS A 41 -4.28 -16.21 -7.43
CA HIS A 41 -4.46 -14.87 -7.99
C HIS A 41 -5.50 -14.05 -7.21
N ASP A 42 -6.59 -14.67 -6.75
CA ASP A 42 -7.67 -13.96 -6.06
C ASP A 42 -7.22 -13.38 -4.71
N ALA A 43 -6.35 -14.10 -3.99
CA ALA A 43 -5.82 -13.62 -2.72
C ALA A 43 -4.87 -12.43 -2.94
N PHE A 44 -4.07 -12.48 -3.99
CA PHE A 44 -3.21 -11.37 -4.39
C PHE A 44 -4.04 -10.14 -4.79
N ASP A 45 -5.04 -10.31 -5.64
CA ASP A 45 -5.89 -9.20 -6.12
C ASP A 45 -6.68 -8.58 -4.96
N ALA A 46 -7.20 -9.39 -4.03
CA ALA A 46 -7.88 -8.90 -2.83
C ALA A 46 -6.94 -8.07 -1.93
N ALA A 47 -5.73 -8.56 -1.67
CA ALA A 47 -4.76 -7.84 -0.86
C ALA A 47 -4.30 -6.53 -1.52
N LEU A 48 -4.14 -6.52 -2.85
CA LEU A 48 -3.83 -5.30 -3.60
C LEU A 48 -4.97 -4.27 -3.47
N ILE A 49 -6.23 -4.70 -3.61
CA ILE A 49 -7.39 -3.82 -3.43
C ILE A 49 -7.45 -3.26 -2.01
N ASP A 50 -7.21 -4.10 -1.00
CA ASP A 50 -7.22 -3.66 0.39
C ASP A 50 -6.11 -2.63 0.67
N LEU A 51 -4.90 -2.86 0.17
CA LEU A 51 -3.81 -1.90 0.28
C LEU A 51 -4.17 -0.56 -0.36
N LEU A 52 -4.67 -0.58 -1.60
CA LEU A 52 -5.09 0.64 -2.31
C LEU A 52 -6.22 1.36 -1.58
N ARG A 53 -7.13 0.63 -0.92
CA ARG A 53 -8.20 1.24 -0.12
C ARG A 53 -7.63 1.93 1.12
N VAL A 54 -6.69 1.30 1.82
CA VAL A 54 -6.04 1.86 3.02
C VAL A 54 -5.20 3.09 2.68
N THR A 55 -4.56 3.12 1.51
CA THR A 55 -3.73 4.25 1.07
C THR A 55 -4.49 5.33 0.30
N LYS A 56 -5.82 5.20 0.15
CA LYS A 56 -6.59 6.08 -0.73
C LYS A 56 -6.60 7.53 -0.23
N GLY A 57 -6.06 8.43 -1.05
CA GLY A 57 -6.05 9.87 -0.77
C GLY A 57 -4.97 10.33 0.21
N ASP A 58 -4.19 9.41 0.78
CA ASP A 58 -3.07 9.73 1.66
C ASP A 58 -1.74 9.60 0.90
N LEU A 59 -1.17 10.73 0.51
CA LEU A 59 0.11 10.80 -0.22
C LEU A 59 1.30 10.34 0.63
N SER A 60 1.25 10.48 1.96
CA SER A 60 2.30 10.01 2.86
C SER A 60 2.30 8.49 2.94
N ALA A 61 1.12 7.90 3.19
CA ALA A 61 0.89 6.46 3.17
C ALA A 61 1.31 5.84 1.83
N LEU A 62 0.89 6.44 0.71
CA LEU A 62 1.30 6.01 -0.64
C LEU A 62 2.81 6.05 -0.84
N GLY A 63 3.46 7.10 -0.35
CA GLY A 63 4.91 7.25 -0.43
C GLY A 63 5.66 6.16 0.34
N GLN A 64 5.19 5.85 1.56
CA GLN A 64 5.76 4.80 2.41
C GLN A 64 5.60 3.42 1.78
N VAL A 65 4.38 3.05 1.37
CA VAL A 65 4.08 1.76 0.73
C VAL A 65 4.88 1.60 -0.55
N ARG A 66 4.96 2.63 -1.40
CA ARG A 66 5.74 2.57 -2.64
C ARG A 66 7.21 2.33 -2.37
N ARG A 67 7.78 2.98 -1.35
CA ARG A 67 9.18 2.78 -0.96
C ARG A 67 9.40 1.34 -0.47
N TYR A 68 8.57 0.87 0.45
CA TYR A 68 8.67 -0.48 1.00
C TYR A 68 8.56 -1.56 -0.08
N VAL A 69 7.52 -1.48 -0.93
CA VAL A 69 7.32 -2.43 -2.04
C VAL A 69 8.49 -2.39 -3.03
N ALA A 70 9.02 -1.20 -3.34
CA ALA A 70 10.17 -1.08 -4.23
C ALA A 70 11.45 -1.69 -3.63
N GLU A 71 11.66 -1.57 -2.32
CA GLU A 71 12.79 -2.18 -1.62
C GLU A 71 12.66 -3.71 -1.60
N GLU A 72 11.52 -4.24 -1.16
CA GLU A 72 11.29 -5.69 -1.04
C GLU A 72 11.26 -6.39 -2.40
N LEU A 73 10.55 -5.83 -3.39
CA LEU A 73 10.43 -6.40 -4.74
C LEU A 73 11.54 -5.96 -5.70
N SER A 74 12.60 -5.31 -5.21
CA SER A 74 13.75 -4.91 -6.04
C SER A 74 14.52 -6.12 -6.57
N HIS A 75 14.50 -7.23 -5.83
CA HIS A 75 15.25 -8.43 -6.14
C HIS A 75 14.64 -9.19 -7.33
N PRO A 76 15.48 -9.87 -8.14
CA PRO A 76 14.98 -10.80 -9.15
C PRO A 76 14.25 -11.98 -8.49
N HIS A 77 13.42 -12.68 -9.27
CA HIS A 77 12.75 -13.90 -8.83
C HIS A 77 13.75 -14.94 -8.30
N ASP A 78 13.44 -15.54 -7.16
CA ASP A 78 14.20 -16.66 -6.60
C ASP A 78 13.61 -18.00 -7.09
N PRO A 79 14.40 -18.87 -7.75
CA PRO A 79 13.96 -20.20 -8.18
C PRO A 79 13.43 -21.10 -7.05
N GLN A 80 13.75 -20.81 -5.78
CA GLN A 80 13.23 -21.54 -4.62
C GLN A 80 11.80 -21.15 -4.24
N TRP A 81 11.28 -20.06 -4.81
CA TRP A 81 9.92 -19.61 -4.55
C TRP A 81 8.87 -20.48 -5.26
N LYS A 82 7.68 -20.52 -4.66
CA LYS A 82 6.54 -21.29 -5.19
C LYS A 82 5.80 -20.59 -6.33
N VAL A 83 6.01 -19.28 -6.49
CA VAL A 83 5.50 -18.49 -7.61
C VAL A 83 6.41 -18.68 -8.82
N SER A 84 5.87 -18.71 -10.04
CA SER A 84 6.70 -18.69 -11.24
C SER A 84 7.34 -17.31 -11.45
N ALA A 85 8.48 -17.25 -12.14
CA ALA A 85 9.12 -15.98 -12.49
C ALA A 85 8.18 -15.06 -13.30
N THR A 86 7.37 -15.64 -14.17
CA THR A 86 6.38 -14.91 -14.97
C THR A 86 5.30 -14.28 -14.09
N GLU A 87 4.76 -15.04 -13.14
CA GLU A 87 3.72 -14.55 -12.24
C GLU A 87 4.27 -13.54 -11.23
N TYR A 88 5.50 -13.74 -10.73
CA TYR A 88 6.20 -12.76 -9.90
C TYR A 88 6.35 -11.41 -10.62
N GLU A 89 6.88 -11.40 -11.85
CA GLU A 89 7.05 -10.17 -12.64
C GLU A 89 5.71 -9.54 -13.04
N ARG A 90 4.66 -10.34 -13.23
CA ARG A 90 3.31 -9.84 -13.43
C ARG A 90 2.80 -9.13 -12.18
N ARG A 91 2.82 -9.78 -11.01
CA ARG A 91 2.37 -9.23 -9.73
C ARG A 91 3.14 -7.96 -9.37
N LYS A 92 4.47 -8.00 -9.46
CA LYS A 92 5.34 -6.82 -9.28
C LYS A 92 4.91 -5.63 -10.14
N ARG A 93 4.68 -5.86 -11.44
CA ARG A 93 4.22 -4.80 -12.35
C ARG A 93 2.83 -4.28 -11.97
N GLN A 94 1.89 -5.15 -11.62
CA GLN A 94 0.54 -4.75 -11.19
C GLN A 94 0.59 -3.84 -9.96
N ILE A 95 1.38 -4.19 -8.94
CA ILE A 95 1.51 -3.37 -7.73
C ILE A 95 2.08 -1.99 -8.07
N LEU A 96 3.20 -1.95 -8.79
CA LEU A 96 3.87 -0.69 -9.12
C LEU A 96 2.99 0.22 -9.99
N GLN A 97 2.24 -0.34 -10.93
CA GLN A 97 1.31 0.41 -11.77
C GLN A 97 0.13 0.95 -10.95
N ALA A 98 -0.47 0.14 -10.07
CA ALA A 98 -1.60 0.55 -9.25
C ALA A 98 -1.22 1.68 -8.29
N LEU A 99 -0.09 1.54 -7.58
CA LEU A 99 0.41 2.59 -6.68
C LEU A 99 0.73 3.89 -7.43
N ARG A 100 1.27 3.80 -8.65
CA ARG A 100 1.52 4.97 -9.50
C ARG A 100 0.22 5.66 -9.91
N ALA A 101 -0.77 4.90 -10.37
CA ALA A 101 -2.07 5.43 -10.77
C ALA A 101 -2.73 6.19 -9.61
N GLN A 102 -2.74 5.58 -8.42
CA GLN A 102 -3.31 6.20 -7.23
C GLN A 102 -2.55 7.44 -6.77
N THR A 103 -1.21 7.43 -6.88
CA THR A 103 -0.41 8.63 -6.61
C THR A 103 -0.80 9.77 -7.56
N CYS A 104 -0.94 9.50 -8.87
CA CYS A 104 -1.36 10.51 -9.84
C CYS A 104 -2.77 11.05 -9.53
N GLU A 105 -3.71 10.18 -9.17
CA GLU A 105 -5.06 10.57 -8.78
C GLU A 105 -5.05 11.47 -7.54
N ALA A 106 -4.35 11.08 -6.48
CA ALA A 106 -4.25 11.84 -5.24
C ALA A 106 -3.58 13.21 -5.45
N VAL A 107 -2.54 13.29 -6.30
CA VAL A 107 -1.91 14.56 -6.68
C VAL A 107 -2.88 15.44 -7.46
N THR A 108 -3.62 14.87 -8.42
CA THR A 108 -4.59 15.62 -9.23
C THR A 108 -5.68 16.22 -8.35
N ILE A 109 -6.26 15.43 -7.45
CA ILE A 109 -7.29 15.88 -6.49
C ILE A 109 -6.74 17.01 -5.60
N SER A 110 -5.51 16.85 -5.10
CA SER A 110 -4.87 17.86 -4.25
C SER A 110 -4.64 19.18 -4.99
N MET A 111 -4.27 19.13 -6.28
CA MET A 111 -4.11 20.33 -7.10
C MET A 111 -5.44 21.01 -7.40
N SER A 112 -6.50 20.25 -7.66
CA SER A 112 -7.84 20.80 -7.93
C SER A 112 -8.48 21.45 -6.70
N HIS A 113 -8.22 20.93 -5.49
CA HIS A 113 -8.74 21.51 -4.25
C HIS A 113 -8.13 22.90 -3.93
N ASN A 114 -6.89 23.15 -4.38
CA ASN A 114 -6.22 24.45 -4.24
C ASN A 114 -6.64 25.50 -5.27
N GLN A 115 -7.58 25.18 -6.18
CA GLN A 115 -8.05 26.10 -7.22
C GLN A 115 -9.52 26.55 -7.05
N ALA A 116 -10.16 26.28 -5.91
CA ALA A 116 -11.51 26.81 -5.65
C ALA A 116 -11.45 28.35 -5.49
N PRO A 117 -12.14 29.14 -6.34
CA PRO A 117 -12.18 30.59 -6.21
C PRO A 117 -13.05 30.99 -5.02
N GLY A 118 -12.51 31.88 -4.18
CA GLY A 118 -13.29 32.70 -3.27
C GLY A 118 -14.00 33.84 -4.00
#